data_AF-A0A848Z4G7-F1
#
_entry.id   AF-A0A848Z4G7-F1
#
_cell.length_a   1.000
_cell.length_b   1.000
_cell.length_c   1.000
_cell.angle_alpha   90.00
_cell.angle_beta   90.00
_cell.angle_gamma   90.00
#
_symmetry.space_group_name_H-M   'P 1'
#
loop_
_entity.id
_entity.type
_entity.pdbx_description
1 polymer ?
#
loop_
_entity_poly.entity_id
_entity_poly.type
_entity_poly.pdbx_seq_one_letter_code
_entity_poly.pdbx_strand_id
1 'polypeptide(L)'
;MSAEAPPVVTARSSAIRKATPDKTLIVACGALAREITALITTQGWSRIAVTCLPASLHNQPRQIAGRLRTVILAAEGRYRRVMVAYGDCGSGGAINAVLAET
;
A
#
# COMPACT_ATOMS: atom_id res chain seq x y z
N MET A 1 -14.81 27.26 1.69
CA MET A 1 -14.53 26.54 0.43
C MET A 1 -14.09 25.13 0.78
N SER A 2 -15.03 24.20 0.77
CA SER A 2 -14.78 22.79 1.09
C SER A 2 -14.25 22.10 -0.17
N ALA A 3 -13.04 21.56 -0.11
CA ALA A 3 -12.49 20.73 -1.17
C ALA A 3 -12.98 19.28 -0.98
N GLU A 4 -13.72 18.79 -1.97
CA GLU A 4 -14.25 17.43 -2.03
C GLU A 4 -13.12 16.43 -2.30
N ALA A 5 -13.06 15.36 -1.49
CA ALA A 5 -12.07 14.29 -1.65
C ALA A 5 -12.37 13.47 -2.93
N PRO A 6 -11.35 13.01 -3.68
CA PRO A 6 -11.57 12.19 -4.86
C PRO A 6 -12.23 10.85 -4.48
N PRO A 7 -13.03 10.25 -5.38
CA PRO A 7 -13.78 9.05 -5.06
C PRO A 7 -12.82 7.90 -4.76
N VAL A 8 -12.94 7.36 -3.54
CA VAL A 8 -12.39 6.05 -3.20
C VAL A 8 -13.07 5.04 -4.12
N VAL A 9 -12.29 4.49 -5.06
CA VAL A 9 -12.74 3.36 -5.89
C VAL A 9 -12.96 2.17 -4.96
N THR A 10 -14.20 2.00 -4.52
CA THR A 10 -14.64 0.84 -3.74
C THR A 10 -14.87 -0.32 -4.69
N ALA A 11 -13.95 -1.29 -4.67
CA ALA A 11 -14.17 -2.56 -5.33
C ALA A 11 -15.40 -3.24 -4.69
N ARG A 12 -16.39 -3.57 -5.52
CA ARG A 12 -17.67 -4.18 -5.16
C ARG A 12 -17.51 -5.40 -4.24
N SER A 13 -18.44 -5.49 -3.28
CA SER A 13 -18.64 -6.65 -2.40
C SER A 13 -18.73 -7.94 -3.22
N SER A 14 -17.85 -8.89 -2.93
CA SER A 14 -17.90 -10.25 -3.44
C SER A 14 -17.29 -11.13 -2.36
N ALA A 15 -18.04 -12.17 -1.99
CA ALA A 15 -17.71 -13.20 -1.00
C ALA A 15 -16.21 -13.46 -0.82
N ILE A 16 -15.80 -13.68 0.43
CA ILE A 16 -14.42 -14.05 0.82
C ILE A 16 -13.93 -15.19 -0.06
N ARG A 17 -13.21 -14.84 -1.13
CA ARG A 17 -12.56 -15.79 -2.02
C ARG A 17 -11.27 -16.22 -1.32
N LYS A 18 -11.15 -17.53 -1.11
CA LYS A 18 -9.94 -18.21 -0.63
C LYS A 18 -8.70 -17.61 -1.30
N ALA A 19 -7.69 -17.30 -0.48
CA ALA A 19 -6.47 -16.64 -0.91
C ALA A 19 -5.87 -17.32 -2.15
N THR A 20 -5.61 -16.54 -3.20
CA THR A 20 -4.85 -17.02 -4.35
C THR A 20 -3.37 -17.11 -3.96
N PRO A 21 -2.72 -18.28 -4.06
CA PRO A 21 -1.46 -18.57 -3.37
C PRO A 21 -0.22 -17.75 -3.79
N ASP A 22 -0.28 -16.92 -4.85
CA ASP A 22 0.91 -16.23 -5.37
C ASP A 22 0.74 -14.73 -5.62
N LYS A 23 -0.16 -14.04 -4.91
CA LYS A 23 -0.28 -12.58 -5.07
C LYS A 23 0.67 -11.81 -4.16
N THR A 24 1.36 -10.82 -4.74
CA THR A 24 2.19 -9.85 -4.01
C THR A 24 1.44 -8.54 -3.91
N LEU A 25 1.39 -7.94 -2.71
CA LEU A 25 0.93 -6.57 -2.52
C LEU A 25 2.14 -5.64 -2.43
N ILE A 26 2.14 -4.55 -3.20
CA ILE A 26 3.06 -3.43 -3.01
C ILE A 26 2.31 -2.32 -2.28
N VAL A 27 2.79 -1.92 -1.11
CA VAL A 27 2.33 -0.72 -0.40
C VAL A 27 3.30 0.41 -0.75
N ALA A 28 2.82 1.39 -1.51
CA ALA A 28 3.65 2.47 -2.03
C ALA A 28 3.33 3.83 -1.38
N CYS A 29 4.27 4.76 -1.49
CA CYS A 29 3.94 6.17 -1.29
C CYS A 29 3.18 6.70 -2.51
N GLY A 30 2.31 7.71 -2.30
CA GLY A 30 1.52 8.29 -3.39
C GLY A 30 2.38 8.81 -4.56
N ALA A 31 3.62 9.23 -4.29
CA ALA A 31 4.55 9.69 -5.32
C ALA A 31 5.09 8.58 -6.24
N LEU A 32 5.04 7.31 -5.82
CA LEU A 32 5.47 6.16 -6.63
C LEU A 32 4.30 5.40 -7.29
N ALA A 33 3.06 5.75 -6.91
CA ALA A 33 1.86 5.03 -7.31
C ALA A 33 1.68 4.94 -8.83
N ARG A 34 1.90 6.07 -9.52
CA ARG A 34 1.67 6.19 -10.96
C ARG A 34 2.67 5.34 -11.74
N GLU A 35 3.95 5.47 -11.39
CA GLU A 35 5.06 4.79 -12.05
C GLU A 35 4.99 3.27 -11.84
N ILE A 36 4.71 2.81 -10.62
CA ILE A 36 4.55 1.37 -10.33
C ILE A 36 3.34 0.80 -11.10
N THR A 37 2.22 1.52 -11.13
CA THR A 37 1.02 1.09 -11.86
C THR A 37 1.28 1.01 -13.37
N ALA A 38 2.01 1.97 -13.93
CA ALA A 38 2.41 1.96 -15.33
C ALA A 38 3.28 0.73 -15.66
N LEU A 39 4.24 0.38 -14.80
CA LEU A 39 5.06 -0.82 -14.96
C LEU A 39 4.22 -2.10 -14.92
N ILE A 40 3.35 -2.24 -13.94
CA ILE A 40 2.46 -3.41 -13.82
C ILE A 40 1.59 -3.59 -15.07
N THR A 41 1.07 -2.48 -15.58
CA THR A 41 0.16 -2.48 -16.73
C THR A 41 0.91 -2.80 -18.02
N THR A 42 2.04 -2.14 -18.27
CA THR A 42 2.83 -2.34 -19.49
C THR A 42 3.48 -3.73 -19.57
N GLN A 43 3.86 -4.31 -18.43
CA GLN A 43 4.48 -5.63 -18.37
C GLN A 43 3.48 -6.79 -18.13
N GLY A 44 2.19 -6.48 -17.96
CA GLY A 44 1.16 -7.50 -17.75
C GLY A 44 1.30 -8.29 -16.44
N TRP A 45 1.79 -7.67 -15.37
CA TRP A 45 2.04 -8.32 -14.08
C TRP A 45 0.73 -8.61 -13.30
N SER A 46 0.01 -9.64 -13.72
CA SER A 46 -1.34 -10.00 -13.22
C SER A 46 -1.41 -10.46 -11.75
N ARG A 47 -0.26 -10.78 -11.14
CA ARG A 47 -0.16 -11.28 -9.75
C ARG A 47 0.31 -10.21 -8.75
N ILE A 48 0.48 -8.97 -9.19
CA ILE A 48 0.89 -7.85 -8.34
C ILE A 48 -0.31 -6.93 -8.13
N ALA A 49 -0.60 -6.62 -6.88
CA ALA A 49 -1.53 -5.57 -6.48
C ALA A 49 -0.75 -4.38 -5.92
N VAL A 50 -1.26 -3.16 -6.09
CA VAL A 50 -0.70 -1.95 -5.49
C VAL A 50 -1.75 -1.29 -4.63
N THR A 51 -1.34 -0.83 -3.46
CA THR A 51 -2.10 0.12 -2.65
C THR A 51 -1.18 1.25 -2.22
N CYS A 52 -1.76 2.40 -1.93
CA CYS A 52 -0.99 3.59 -1.54
C CYS A 52 -1.51 4.15 -0.24
N LEU A 53 -0.60 4.60 0.61
CA LEU A 53 -0.99 5.39 1.77
C LEU A 53 -1.42 6.81 1.33
N PRO A 54 -2.33 7.48 2.06
CA PRO A 54 -2.76 8.83 1.74
C PRO A 54 -1.58 9.81 1.63
N ALA A 55 -1.55 10.62 0.57
CA ALA A 55 -0.49 11.60 0.36
C ALA A 55 -0.37 12.62 1.50
N SER A 56 -1.46 12.91 2.22
CA SER A 56 -1.50 13.81 3.38
C SER A 56 -0.56 13.39 4.53
N LEU A 57 -0.16 12.11 4.60
CA LEU A 57 0.78 11.64 5.62
C LEU A 57 2.19 12.24 5.48
N HIS A 58 2.55 12.82 4.33
CA HIS A 58 3.83 13.54 4.18
C HIS A 58 3.88 14.79 5.06
N ASN A 59 2.73 15.34 5.46
CA ASN A 59 2.67 16.45 6.42
C ASN A 59 2.81 15.96 7.88
N GLN A 60 2.68 14.65 8.12
CA GLN A 60 2.76 14.04 9.44
C GLN A 60 3.57 12.72 9.39
N PRO A 61 4.87 12.76 9.05
CA PRO A 61 5.65 11.54 8.76
C PRO A 61 5.65 10.49 9.87
N ARG A 62 5.55 10.92 11.14
CA ARG A 62 5.46 10.05 12.31
C ARG A 62 4.27 9.08 12.27
N GLN A 63 3.22 9.38 11.51
CA GLN A 63 2.04 8.51 11.37
C GLN A 63 2.21 7.44 10.30
N ILE A 64 3.18 7.57 9.41
CA ILE A 64 3.36 6.66 8.27
C ILE A 64 3.57 5.22 8.76
N ALA A 65 4.46 5.01 9.74
CA ALA A 65 4.78 3.69 10.27
C ALA A 65 3.54 2.98 10.85
N GLY A 66 2.74 3.67 11.66
CA GLY A 66 1.51 3.11 12.23
C GLY A 66 0.50 2.73 11.15
N ARG A 67 0.30 3.59 10.15
CA ARG A 67 -0.59 3.31 9.02
C ARG A 67 -0.09 2.15 8.16
N LEU A 68 1.22 2.09 7.93
CA LEU A 68 1.86 1.01 7.18
C LEU A 68 1.64 -0.33 7.87
N ARG A 69 1.88 -0.40 9.19
CA ARG A 69 1.63 -1.61 10.00
C ARG A 69 0.17 -2.07 9.86
N THR A 70 -0.80 -1.16 9.96
CA THR A 70 -2.22 -1.50 9.78
C THR A 70 -2.49 -2.13 8.41
N VAL A 71 -1.89 -1.60 7.34
CA VAL A 71 -2.07 -2.15 5.99
C VAL A 71 -1.40 -3.52 5.83
N ILE A 72 -0.21 -3.71 6.38
CA ILE A 72 0.51 -4.99 6.35
C ILE A 72 -0.32 -6.07 7.05
N LEU A 73 -0.77 -5.81 8.29
CA LEU A 73 -1.60 -6.75 9.05
C LEU A 73 -2.92 -7.08 8.34
N ALA A 74 -3.56 -6.08 7.72
CA ALA A 74 -4.79 -6.29 6.95
C ALA A 74 -4.58 -7.09 5.65
N ALA A 75 -3.34 -7.23 5.19
CA ALA A 75 -2.97 -8.01 4.02
C ALA A 75 -2.65 -9.48 4.37
N GLU A 76 -2.47 -9.80 5.66
CA GLU A 76 -2.25 -11.17 6.12
C GLU A 76 -3.38 -12.09 5.69
N GLY A 77 -3.01 -13.31 5.29
CA GLY A 77 -3.94 -14.31 4.77
C GLY A 77 -4.57 -13.96 3.40
N ARG A 78 -4.37 -12.76 2.85
CA ARG A 78 -4.87 -12.35 1.52
C ARG A 78 -3.79 -12.33 0.45
N TYR A 79 -2.56 -12.04 0.85
CA TYR A 79 -1.39 -11.96 -0.01
C TYR A 79 -0.27 -12.85 0.52
N ARG A 80 0.49 -13.47 -0.39
CA ARG A 80 1.66 -14.30 -0.02
C ARG A 80 2.84 -13.45 0.43
N ARG A 81 2.96 -12.25 -0.13
CA ARG A 81 4.04 -11.31 0.16
C ARG A 81 3.51 -9.90 0.16
N VAL A 82 4.01 -9.10 1.09
CA VAL A 82 3.87 -7.65 1.08
C VAL A 82 5.25 -7.05 0.84
N MET A 83 5.33 -6.12 -0.10
CA MET A 83 6.53 -5.33 -0.39
C MET A 83 6.19 -3.86 -0.10
N VAL A 84 7.12 -3.14 0.52
CA VAL A 84 6.92 -1.73 0.85
C VAL A 84 7.84 -0.90 -0.05
N ALA A 85 7.22 -0.15 -0.95
CA ALA A 85 7.88 0.81 -1.85
C ALA A 85 7.73 2.21 -1.24
N TYR A 86 8.51 2.47 -0.19
CA TYR A 86 8.39 3.70 0.59
C TYR A 86 9.79 4.20 0.98
N GLY A 87 10.04 5.50 0.81
CA GLY A 87 11.24 6.15 1.34
C GLY A 87 11.00 6.67 2.75
N ASP A 88 12.03 6.86 3.58
CA ASP A 88 11.81 7.22 5.00
C ASP A 88 10.95 8.48 5.19
N CYS A 89 10.99 9.46 4.27
CA CYS A 89 10.15 10.67 4.24
C CYS A 89 10.07 11.43 5.59
N GLY A 90 11.08 11.29 6.47
CA GLY A 90 11.10 11.89 7.80
C GLY A 90 10.46 11.04 8.91
N SER A 91 10.24 9.74 8.67
CA SER A 91 9.79 8.79 9.69
C SER A 91 10.88 8.45 10.71
N GLY A 92 12.14 8.75 10.41
CA GLY A 92 13.27 8.57 11.32
C GLY A 92 13.61 7.09 11.54
N GLY A 93 13.41 6.25 10.52
CA GLY A 93 13.62 4.81 10.61
C GLY A 93 12.44 4.02 11.18
N ALA A 94 11.34 4.69 11.58
CA ALA A 94 10.16 4.02 12.11
C ALA A 94 9.51 3.06 11.09
N ILE A 95 9.59 3.37 9.79
CA ILE A 95 9.18 2.43 8.73
C ILE A 95 10.03 1.15 8.78
N ASN A 96 11.35 1.28 8.86
CA ASN A 96 12.25 0.13 8.91
C ASN A 96 12.01 -0.72 10.17
N ALA A 97 11.72 -0.08 11.31
CA ALA A 97 11.36 -0.78 12.54
C ALA A 97 10.11 -1.65 12.34
N VAL A 98 9.06 -1.11 11.71
CA VAL A 98 7.86 -1.90 11.36
C VAL A 98 8.22 -3.07 10.45
N LEU A 99 9.05 -2.87 9.43
CA LEU A 99 9.43 -3.94 8.49
C LEU A 99 10.27 -5.05 9.13
N ALA A 100 11.00 -4.77 10.20
CA ALA A 100 11.78 -5.78 10.92
C ALA A 100 10.89 -6.68 11.81
N GLU A 101 9.68 -6.24 12.12
CA GLU A 101 8.74 -6.93 13.01
C GLU A 101 7.68 -7.76 12.25
N THR A 102 7.53 -7.56 10.94
CA THR A 102 6.48 -8.14 10.08
C THR A 102 7.06 -9.01 8.97
#